data_AF-Q1EPD9-F1
#
_entry.id   AF-Q1EPD9-F1
#
_cell.length_a   1.000
_cell.length_b   1.000
_cell.length_c   1.000
_cell.angle_alpha   90.00
_cell.angle_beta   90.00
_cell.angle_gamma   90.00
#
_symmetry.space_group_name_H-M   'P 1'
#
loop_
_entity.id
_entity.type
_entity.pdbx_description
1 polymer ?
#
loop_
_entity_poly.entity_id
_entity_poly.type
_entity_poly.pdbx_seq_one_letter_code
_entity_poly.pdbx_strand_id
1 'polypeptide(L)'
;MEFTLEEGRNLSADCPSILLPGLSIGNVGQLAVDLLISSTRAKRVGFLDEPSLLPCVGNDAYGPEPEGVLALPLEAYESPPHALTLIQQRSPVIKVYYVSSTNNDGNDSDCERLGFKRLEEYDPTQRRWKYLNELAEGKTDREDEPSFEDELVHDDYYPGLPFAALFSCCKAKGLKVTCLLCYCSEGDNIADSFQLADAACKLLRLTPDKLSGIGNKSRCLFVACTSNL
;
A
#
# COMPACT_ATOMS: atom_id res chain seq x y z
N MET A 1 -3.40 10.54 10.21
CA MET A 1 -3.65 9.18 10.73
C MET A 1 -3.81 9.22 12.24
N GLU A 2 -5.01 8.91 12.72
CA GLU A 2 -5.35 8.70 14.13
C GLU A 2 -5.74 7.23 14.33
N PHE A 3 -5.39 6.63 15.47
CA PHE A 3 -5.77 5.24 15.77
C PHE A 3 -6.80 5.21 16.89
N THR A 4 -7.95 4.61 16.61
CA THR A 4 -9.06 4.45 17.54
C THR A 4 -9.22 2.99 17.91
N LEU A 5 -9.06 2.67 19.19
CA LEU A 5 -9.30 1.32 19.71
C LEU A 5 -10.79 0.96 19.65
N GLU A 6 -11.09 -0.28 19.29
CA GLU A 6 -12.44 -0.82 19.42
C GLU A 6 -12.81 -0.96 20.91
N GLU A 7 -14.06 -0.66 21.27
CA GLU A 7 -14.50 -0.70 22.67
C GLU A 7 -14.24 -2.07 23.30
N GLY A 8 -13.61 -2.07 24.47
CA GLY A 8 -13.26 -3.30 25.20
C GLY A 8 -12.05 -4.07 24.64
N ARG A 9 -11.37 -3.57 23.60
CA ARG A 9 -10.11 -4.14 23.08
C ARG A 9 -8.89 -3.38 23.59
N ASN A 10 -7.75 -4.08 23.62
CA ASN A 10 -6.43 -3.52 23.90
C ASN A 10 -5.44 -4.10 22.89
N LEU A 11 -4.36 -3.37 22.59
CA LEU A 11 -3.25 -3.91 21.80
C LEU A 11 -2.49 -4.94 22.64
N SER A 12 -2.20 -6.10 22.05
CA SER A 12 -1.45 -7.15 22.72
C SER A 12 0.06 -6.97 22.54
N ALA A 13 0.80 -7.02 23.65
CA ALA A 13 2.27 -7.10 23.61
C ALA A 13 2.76 -8.43 22.99
N ASP A 14 1.89 -9.44 22.90
CA ASP A 14 2.18 -10.73 22.30
C ASP A 14 2.13 -10.72 20.77
N CYS A 15 1.79 -9.58 20.14
CA CYS A 15 1.73 -9.39 18.69
C CYS A 15 2.90 -8.51 18.16
N PRO A 16 4.16 -8.97 18.22
CA PRO A 16 5.32 -8.17 17.84
C PRO A 16 5.49 -8.01 16.32
N SER A 17 4.80 -8.80 15.49
CA SER A 17 4.90 -8.71 14.03
C SER A 17 3.69 -7.99 13.45
N ILE A 18 3.93 -7.01 12.58
CA ILE A 18 2.88 -6.32 11.84
C ILE A 18 2.95 -6.70 10.35
N LEU A 19 1.81 -6.95 9.74
CA LEU A 19 1.68 -7.21 8.30
C LEU A 19 0.78 -6.15 7.67
N LEU A 20 1.30 -5.49 6.64
CA LEU A 20 0.68 -4.40 5.90
C LEU A 20 0.46 -4.82 4.43
N PRO A 21 -0.76 -4.69 3.89
CA PRO A 21 -1.01 -4.91 2.47
C PRO A 21 -0.49 -3.72 1.67
N GLY A 22 0.07 -4.00 0.50
CA GLY A 22 0.32 -3.01 -0.52
C GLY A 22 -0.91 -2.82 -1.39
N LEU A 23 -1.31 -1.56 -1.58
CA LEU A 23 -2.29 -1.17 -2.58
C LEU A 23 -1.63 -1.27 -3.95
N SER A 24 -1.97 -2.30 -4.70
CA SER A 24 -1.34 -2.58 -5.97
C SER A 24 -2.29 -3.30 -6.92
N ILE A 25 -1.79 -3.64 -8.10
CA ILE A 25 -2.50 -4.36 -9.14
C ILE A 25 -3.15 -5.63 -8.58
N GLY A 26 -4.38 -5.90 -9.03
CA GLY A 26 -5.14 -7.09 -8.67
C GLY A 26 -5.61 -7.17 -7.21
N ASN A 27 -5.36 -6.14 -6.38
CA ASN A 27 -5.67 -6.13 -4.95
C ASN A 27 -5.11 -7.34 -4.17
N VAL A 28 -4.05 -7.97 -4.70
CA VAL A 28 -3.53 -9.25 -4.20
C VAL A 28 -3.05 -9.14 -2.75
N GLY A 29 -2.40 -8.02 -2.39
CA GLY A 29 -1.99 -7.75 -1.02
C GLY A 29 -3.17 -7.70 -0.05
N GLN A 30 -4.27 -7.04 -0.44
CA GLN A 30 -5.48 -6.92 0.37
C GLN A 30 -6.19 -8.26 0.53
N LEU A 31 -6.32 -9.03 -0.56
CA LEU A 31 -6.92 -10.36 -0.56
C LEU A 31 -6.08 -11.37 0.23
N ALA A 32 -4.75 -11.28 0.16
CA ALA A 32 -3.87 -12.10 0.99
C ALA A 32 -4.08 -11.80 2.49
N VAL A 33 -4.28 -10.53 2.85
CA VAL A 33 -4.65 -10.14 4.22
C VAL A 33 -6.04 -10.65 4.60
N ASP A 34 -7.03 -10.60 3.72
CA ASP A 34 -8.37 -11.17 3.97
C ASP A 34 -8.27 -12.66 4.32
N LEU A 35 -7.49 -13.42 3.54
CA LEU A 35 -7.24 -14.84 3.78
C LEU A 35 -6.58 -15.06 5.14
N LEU A 36 -5.59 -14.25 5.51
CA LEU A 36 -4.90 -14.36 6.79
C LEU A 36 -5.79 -14.00 7.97
N ILE A 37 -6.58 -12.93 7.89
CA ILE A 37 -7.54 -12.56 8.95
C ILE A 37 -8.54 -13.69 9.18
N SER A 38 -9.14 -14.19 8.09
CA SER A 38 -10.15 -15.25 8.14
C SER A 38 -9.57 -16.56 8.69
N SER A 39 -8.43 -17.02 8.16
CA SER A 39 -7.80 -18.30 8.54
C SER A 39 -7.22 -18.30 9.95
N THR A 40 -6.61 -17.20 10.39
CA THR A 40 -6.05 -17.07 11.74
C THR A 40 -7.10 -16.67 12.79
N ARG A 41 -8.35 -16.43 12.35
CA ARG A 41 -9.46 -15.89 13.17
C ARG A 41 -9.05 -14.64 13.94
N ALA A 42 -8.25 -13.79 13.30
CA ALA A 42 -7.79 -12.55 13.90
C ALA A 42 -9.00 -11.69 14.30
N LYS A 43 -8.91 -11.04 15.45
CA LYS A 43 -9.96 -10.17 15.96
C LYS A 43 -9.60 -8.72 15.71
N ARG A 44 -10.57 -7.91 15.28
CA ARG A 44 -10.37 -6.48 15.15
C ARG A 44 -10.00 -5.91 16.52
N VAL A 45 -9.07 -4.96 16.52
CA VAL A 45 -8.62 -4.25 17.72
C VAL A 45 -8.81 -2.75 17.60
N GLY A 46 -9.00 -2.23 16.39
CA GLY A 46 -9.28 -0.82 16.18
C GLY A 46 -9.31 -0.41 14.71
N PHE A 47 -9.40 0.90 14.52
CA PHE A 47 -9.56 1.58 13.25
C PHE A 47 -8.47 2.64 13.10
N LEU A 48 -7.96 2.82 11.88
CA LEU A 48 -7.04 3.92 11.59
C LEU A 48 -7.80 4.96 10.75
N ASP A 49 -8.04 6.13 11.33
CA ASP A 49 -8.65 7.24 10.63
C ASP A 49 -7.57 8.02 9.84
N GLU A 50 -7.67 7.98 8.52
CA GLU A 50 -6.78 8.71 7.61
C GLU A 50 -7.62 9.51 6.61
N PRO A 51 -7.60 10.86 6.68
CA PRO A 51 -8.43 11.72 5.83
C PRO A 51 -8.18 11.56 4.33
N SER A 52 -7.03 11.00 3.97
CA SER A 52 -6.66 10.74 2.58
C SER A 52 -7.28 9.47 1.99
N LEU A 53 -8.00 8.65 2.76
CA LEU A 53 -8.65 7.44 2.27
C LEU A 53 -10.06 7.73 1.75
N LEU A 54 -10.47 7.05 0.67
CA LEU A 54 -11.86 7.10 0.25
C LEU A 54 -12.75 6.54 1.37
N PRO A 55 -13.77 7.28 1.84
CA PRO A 55 -14.70 6.75 2.82
C PRO A 55 -15.47 5.56 2.23
N CYS A 56 -15.47 4.44 2.95
CA CYS A 56 -16.29 3.27 2.63
C CYS A 56 -16.82 2.64 3.92
N VAL A 57 -18.02 2.06 3.84
CA VAL A 57 -18.68 1.39 4.95
C VAL A 57 -19.28 0.08 4.45
N GLY A 58 -19.15 -0.98 5.25
CA GLY A 58 -19.69 -2.29 4.92
C GLY A 58 -20.16 -3.05 6.16
N ASN A 59 -20.79 -4.20 5.92
CA ASN A 59 -21.06 -5.16 6.97
C ASN A 59 -19.74 -5.80 7.46
N ASP A 60 -19.78 -6.45 8.62
CA ASP A 60 -18.67 -7.27 9.09
C ASP A 60 -18.29 -8.31 8.03
N ALA A 61 -17.00 -8.30 7.64
CA ALA A 61 -16.47 -9.11 6.55
C ALA A 61 -16.03 -10.52 6.99
N TYR A 62 -15.81 -10.76 8.29
CA TYR A 62 -15.18 -12.00 8.78
C TYR A 62 -15.99 -12.74 9.85
N GLY A 63 -16.96 -12.08 10.48
CA GLY A 63 -17.87 -12.71 11.43
C GLY A 63 -18.85 -13.69 10.75
N PRO A 64 -19.16 -14.85 11.36
CA PRO A 64 -20.21 -15.73 10.86
C PRO A 64 -21.61 -15.13 11.06
N GLU A 65 -21.75 -14.20 12.00
CA GLU A 65 -22.98 -13.46 12.29
C GLU A 65 -22.66 -11.96 12.37
N PRO A 66 -23.57 -11.08 11.93
CA PRO A 66 -23.35 -9.64 12.01
C PRO A 66 -23.39 -9.17 13.47
N GLU A 67 -22.24 -8.82 14.03
CA GLU A 67 -22.11 -8.26 15.39
C GLU A 67 -22.57 -6.78 15.48
N GLY A 68 -23.07 -6.22 14.38
CA GLY A 68 -23.52 -4.82 14.30
C GLY A 68 -22.39 -3.79 14.20
N VAL A 69 -21.15 -4.25 14.02
CA VAL A 69 -19.99 -3.37 13.82
C VAL A 69 -19.66 -3.25 12.34
N LEU A 70 -19.51 -2.02 11.88
CA LEU A 70 -19.26 -1.71 10.48
C LEU A 70 -17.80 -1.97 10.10
N ALA A 71 -17.58 -2.52 8.92
CA ALA A 71 -16.27 -2.55 8.29
C ALA A 71 -15.95 -1.14 7.75
N LEU A 72 -14.77 -0.63 8.11
CA LEU A 72 -14.28 0.70 7.75
C LEU A 72 -13.08 0.63 6.78
N PRO A 73 -12.62 1.77 6.21
CA PRO A 73 -11.57 1.77 5.19
C PRO A 73 -10.23 1.19 5.61
N LEU A 74 -9.84 1.37 6.87
CA LEU A 74 -8.55 0.95 7.39
C LEU A 74 -8.72 0.44 8.82
N GLU A 75 -8.47 -0.86 8.99
CA GLU A 75 -8.77 -1.62 10.20
C GLU A 75 -7.52 -2.37 10.68
N ALA A 76 -7.35 -2.50 11.99
CA ALA A 76 -6.30 -3.30 12.60
C ALA A 76 -6.90 -4.55 13.26
N TYR A 77 -6.28 -5.69 13.01
CA TYR A 77 -6.64 -7.00 13.56
C TYR A 77 -5.44 -7.62 14.28
N GLU A 78 -5.69 -8.40 15.33
CA GLU A 78 -4.66 -9.15 16.03
C GLU A 78 -5.01 -10.64 16.12
N SER A 79 -3.98 -11.46 16.03
CA SER A 79 -4.02 -12.88 16.34
C SER A 79 -2.88 -13.21 17.32
N PRO A 80 -3.11 -13.08 18.64
CA PRO A 80 -2.12 -13.43 19.66
C PRO A 80 -1.56 -14.86 19.53
N PRO A 81 -2.35 -15.90 19.19
CA PRO A 81 -1.81 -17.24 18.97
C PRO A 81 -0.73 -17.33 17.87
N HIS A 82 -0.74 -16.36 16.95
CA HIS A 82 0.19 -16.26 15.82
C HIS A 82 1.17 -15.09 15.97
N ALA A 83 1.13 -14.38 17.10
CA ALA A 83 1.99 -13.24 17.41
C ALA A 83 1.97 -12.15 16.31
N LEU A 84 0.78 -11.88 15.75
CA LEU A 84 0.59 -11.13 14.51
C LEU A 84 -0.47 -10.04 14.63
N THR A 85 -0.12 -8.84 14.19
CA THR A 85 -1.02 -7.73 13.87
C THR A 85 -1.16 -7.65 12.35
N LEU A 86 -2.39 -7.58 11.86
CA LEU A 86 -2.75 -7.48 10.45
C LEU A 86 -3.44 -6.13 10.25
N ILE A 87 -2.97 -5.33 9.31
CA ILE A 87 -3.68 -4.13 8.88
C ILE A 87 -4.47 -4.51 7.63
N GLN A 88 -5.75 -4.19 7.58
CA GLN A 88 -6.53 -4.30 6.34
C GLN A 88 -6.89 -2.91 5.83
N GLN A 89 -6.59 -2.66 4.56
CA GLN A 89 -6.97 -1.44 3.87
C GLN A 89 -7.94 -1.79 2.74
N ARG A 90 -9.19 -1.33 2.83
CA ARG A 90 -10.26 -1.63 1.88
C ARG A 90 -10.42 -0.57 0.80
N SER A 91 -10.01 0.66 1.07
CA SER A 91 -10.20 1.77 0.15
C SER A 91 -8.87 2.38 -0.31
N PRO A 92 -8.82 2.94 -1.54
CA PRO A 92 -7.62 3.59 -2.04
C PRO A 92 -7.39 4.93 -1.33
N VAL A 93 -6.14 5.38 -1.37
CA VAL A 93 -5.80 6.76 -1.01
C VAL A 93 -6.29 7.68 -2.14
N ILE A 94 -7.20 8.60 -1.83
CA ILE A 94 -7.62 9.67 -2.73
C ILE A 94 -6.91 10.94 -2.29
N LYS A 95 -5.87 11.31 -3.04
CA LYS A 95 -5.38 12.68 -3.08
C LYS A 95 -5.45 13.14 -4.53
N VAL A 96 -6.38 14.06 -4.79
CA VAL A 96 -6.47 14.70 -6.10
C VAL A 96 -5.40 15.79 -6.15
N TYR A 97 -4.41 15.57 -7.02
CA TYR A 97 -3.43 16.58 -7.35
C TYR A 97 -3.73 17.15 -8.73
N TYR A 98 -3.48 18.44 -8.91
CA TYR A 98 -3.63 19.11 -10.21
C TYR A 98 -2.28 19.62 -10.72
N VAL A 99 -2.15 19.68 -12.03
CA VAL A 99 -1.17 20.49 -12.75
C VAL A 99 -1.92 21.21 -13.85
N SER A 100 -1.73 22.51 -13.98
CA SER A 100 -2.43 23.34 -14.96
C SER A 100 -1.43 24.09 -15.82
N SER A 101 -1.77 24.27 -17.09
CA SER A 101 -1.01 25.14 -17.99
C SER A 101 -1.35 26.63 -17.83
N THR A 102 -2.29 26.98 -16.95
CA THR A 102 -2.64 28.38 -16.64
C THR A 102 -1.42 29.19 -16.21
N ASN A 103 -0.51 28.58 -15.44
CA ASN A 103 0.78 29.17 -15.08
C ASN A 103 1.92 28.18 -15.37
N ASN A 104 3.11 28.72 -15.70
CA ASN A 104 4.28 27.91 -16.08
C ASN A 104 4.76 26.97 -14.97
N ASP A 105 4.53 27.32 -13.70
CA ASP A 105 4.88 26.50 -12.54
C ASP A 105 3.78 25.46 -12.21
N GLY A 106 2.79 25.28 -13.09
CA GLY A 106 1.75 24.27 -12.95
C GLY A 106 0.58 24.67 -12.06
N ASN A 107 0.55 25.90 -11.53
CA ASN A 107 -0.48 26.35 -10.58
C ASN A 107 -1.73 26.95 -11.27
N ASP A 108 -2.86 26.93 -10.58
CA ASP A 108 -4.14 27.45 -11.06
C ASP A 108 -5.02 27.91 -9.88
N SER A 109 -5.38 29.21 -9.88
CA SER A 109 -6.19 29.80 -8.83
C SER A 109 -7.60 29.21 -8.74
N ASP A 110 -8.16 28.71 -9.84
CA ASP A 110 -9.47 28.06 -9.82
C ASP A 110 -9.39 26.69 -9.15
N CYS A 111 -8.34 25.91 -9.42
CA CYS A 111 -8.10 24.64 -8.74
C CYS A 111 -7.82 24.84 -7.25
N GLU A 112 -7.04 25.85 -6.88
CA GLU A 112 -6.77 26.19 -5.48
C GLU A 112 -8.02 26.61 -4.72
N ARG A 113 -8.91 27.39 -5.36
CA ARG A 113 -10.21 27.79 -4.79
C ARG A 113 -11.13 26.59 -4.54
N LEU A 114 -11.03 25.55 -5.38
CA LEU A 114 -11.74 24.28 -5.19
C LEU A 114 -11.09 23.37 -4.15
N GLY A 115 -9.93 23.76 -3.59
CA GLY A 115 -9.21 23.00 -2.58
C GLY A 115 -8.35 21.86 -3.14
N PHE A 116 -8.11 21.82 -4.45
CA PHE A 116 -7.20 20.84 -5.05
C PHE A 116 -5.75 21.20 -4.71
N LYS A 117 -4.96 20.18 -4.40
CA LYS A 117 -3.53 20.37 -4.12
C LYS A 117 -2.76 20.34 -5.44
N ARG A 118 -1.77 21.20 -5.62
CA ARG A 118 -0.89 21.12 -6.79
C ARG A 118 -0.01 19.86 -6.68
N LEU A 119 0.28 19.21 -7.81
CA LEU A 119 1.29 18.16 -7.89
C LEU A 119 2.67 18.80 -7.65
N GLU A 120 3.30 18.50 -6.51
CA GLU A 120 4.58 19.12 -6.11
C GLU A 120 5.75 18.66 -6.98
N GLU A 121 5.60 17.49 -7.61
CA GLU A 121 6.58 16.86 -8.48
C GLU A 121 6.66 17.52 -9.87
N TYR A 122 5.69 18.36 -10.25
CA TYR A 122 5.76 19.10 -11.51
C TYR A 122 6.82 20.20 -11.43
N ASP A 123 7.88 20.05 -12.22
CA ASP A 123 8.90 21.06 -12.41
C ASP A 123 9.23 21.19 -13.91
N PRO A 124 8.80 22.28 -14.57
CA PRO A 124 8.99 22.49 -16.01
C PRO A 124 10.48 22.62 -16.39
N THR A 125 11.38 22.78 -15.41
CA THR A 125 12.81 22.89 -15.66
C THR A 125 13.49 21.53 -15.85
N GLN A 126 12.82 20.43 -15.49
CA GLN A 126 13.35 19.07 -15.65
C GLN A 126 13.45 18.68 -17.14
N ARG A 127 14.45 17.84 -17.45
CA ARG A 127 14.82 17.44 -18.82
C ARG A 127 13.63 16.97 -19.66
N ARG A 128 12.78 16.10 -19.13
CA ARG A 128 11.65 15.53 -19.87
C ARG A 128 10.55 16.55 -20.15
N TRP A 129 10.21 17.42 -19.18
CA TRP A 129 9.23 18.47 -19.38
C TRP A 129 9.69 19.49 -20.43
N LYS A 130 10.98 19.84 -20.46
CA LYS A 130 11.58 20.67 -21.51
C LYS A 130 11.48 20.04 -22.90
N TYR A 131 11.88 18.76 -23.03
CA TYR A 131 11.78 18.03 -24.28
C TYR A 131 10.34 17.99 -24.81
N LEU A 132 9.38 17.67 -23.94
CA LEU A 132 7.96 17.64 -24.31
C LEU A 132 7.44 19.02 -24.76
N ASN A 133 7.89 20.10 -24.12
CA ASN A 133 7.55 21.46 -24.51
C ASN A 133 8.15 21.82 -25.88
N GLU A 134 9.42 21.52 -26.12
CA GLU A 134 10.09 21.77 -27.41
C GLU A 134 9.46 20.96 -28.54
N LEU A 135 9.09 19.70 -28.27
CA LEU A 135 8.36 18.84 -29.18
C LEU A 135 6.97 19.42 -29.51
N ALA A 136 6.23 19.89 -28.50
CA ALA A 136 4.93 20.52 -28.68
C ALA A 136 4.99 21.84 -29.46
N GLU A 137 6.08 22.60 -29.32
CA GLU A 137 6.35 23.83 -30.07
C GLU A 137 6.88 23.56 -31.49
N GLY A 138 7.07 22.29 -31.88
CA GLY A 138 7.54 21.90 -33.21
C GLY A 138 9.02 22.23 -33.47
N LYS A 139 9.84 22.36 -32.41
CA LYS A 139 11.23 22.80 -32.46
C LYS A 139 12.26 21.66 -32.54
N THR A 140 11.98 20.56 -33.24
CA THR A 140 12.95 19.46 -33.38
C THR A 140 13.58 19.43 -34.77
N ASP A 141 14.85 19.86 -34.84
CA ASP A 141 15.81 19.32 -35.81
C ASP A 141 16.14 17.89 -35.38
N ARG A 142 15.92 16.93 -36.29
CA ARG A 142 16.03 15.49 -36.02
C ARG A 142 17.50 15.14 -35.81
N GLU A 143 17.95 14.92 -34.58
CA GLU A 143 19.18 14.16 -34.28
C GLU A 143 19.32 13.73 -32.80
N ASP A 144 18.58 14.35 -31.86
CA ASP A 144 18.52 13.92 -30.44
C ASP A 144 17.14 13.33 -30.09
N GLU A 145 16.65 12.35 -30.86
CA GLU A 145 15.54 11.52 -30.40
C GLU A 145 16.10 10.65 -29.27
N PRO A 146 15.75 10.88 -27.99
CA PRO A 146 16.13 9.94 -26.95
C PRO A 146 15.46 8.63 -27.36
N SER A 147 16.21 7.53 -27.45
CA SER A 147 15.60 6.21 -27.56
C SER A 147 14.59 6.12 -26.41
N PHE A 148 13.30 6.10 -26.76
CA PHE A 148 12.19 6.00 -25.80
C PHE A 148 12.35 4.79 -24.86
N GLU A 149 13.27 3.89 -25.22
CA GLU A 149 13.61 2.64 -24.55
C GLU A 149 14.78 2.72 -23.55
N ASP A 150 15.69 3.72 -23.55
CA ASP A 150 16.96 3.59 -22.80
C ASP A 150 17.04 4.21 -21.39
N GLU A 151 16.14 5.08 -20.92
CA GLU A 151 16.32 5.78 -19.62
C GLU A 151 15.12 5.73 -18.64
N LEU A 152 14.11 4.89 -18.90
CA LEU A 152 13.06 4.56 -17.92
C LEU A 152 13.18 3.16 -17.33
N VAL A 153 14.17 2.38 -17.75
CA VAL A 153 14.05 0.93 -17.69
C VAL A 153 14.94 0.35 -16.58
N HIS A 154 14.28 -0.06 -15.50
CA HIS A 154 14.70 -0.96 -14.41
C HIS A 154 15.14 -0.36 -13.05
N ASP A 155 16.04 0.63 -12.98
CA ASP A 155 16.63 1.01 -11.67
C ASP A 155 15.72 1.88 -10.79
N ASP A 156 14.94 2.79 -11.38
CA ASP A 156 14.07 3.72 -10.64
C ASP A 156 12.64 3.20 -10.44
N TYR A 157 12.28 2.08 -11.08
CA TYR A 157 10.93 1.52 -10.98
C TYR A 157 10.58 1.16 -9.54
N TYR A 158 11.37 0.30 -8.89
CA TYR A 158 11.09 -0.14 -7.52
C TYR A 158 11.20 0.99 -6.49
N PRO A 159 12.22 1.89 -6.54
CA PRO A 159 12.25 3.08 -5.69
C PRO A 159 11.02 3.99 -5.82
N GLY A 160 10.40 4.04 -7.00
CA GLY A 160 9.17 4.83 -7.23
C GLY A 160 7.89 4.21 -6.68
N LEU A 161 7.90 2.94 -6.26
CA LEU A 161 6.71 2.28 -5.73
C LEU A 161 6.48 2.59 -4.24
N PRO A 162 5.22 2.64 -3.76
CA PRO A 162 4.91 3.01 -2.37
C PRO A 162 5.63 2.18 -1.30
N PHE A 163 5.95 0.92 -1.58
CA PHE A 163 6.66 0.04 -0.64
C PHE A 163 8.08 0.52 -0.33
N ALA A 164 8.76 1.18 -1.28
CA ALA A 164 10.15 1.58 -1.12
C ALA A 164 10.30 2.70 -0.08
N ALA A 165 9.34 3.62 -0.04
CA ALA A 165 9.28 4.66 0.99
C ALA A 165 9.09 4.03 2.39
N LEU A 166 8.13 3.10 2.53
CA LEU A 166 7.90 2.41 3.80
C LEU A 166 9.12 1.59 4.24
N PHE A 167 9.71 0.83 3.32
CA PHE A 167 10.93 0.06 3.57
C PHE A 167 12.05 0.95 4.10
N SER A 168 12.29 2.09 3.43
CA SER A 168 13.32 3.05 3.80
C SER A 168 13.06 3.68 5.18
N CYS A 169 11.82 4.08 5.45
CA CYS A 169 11.39 4.63 6.74
C CYS A 169 11.57 3.61 7.89
N CYS A 170 11.12 2.38 7.72
CA CYS A 170 11.28 1.32 8.71
C CYS A 170 12.76 1.02 8.96
N LYS A 171 13.57 0.91 7.90
CA LYS A 171 15.02 0.70 7.99
C LYS A 171 15.71 1.84 8.75
N ALA A 172 15.37 3.09 8.45
CA ALA A 172 15.93 4.27 9.13
C ALA A 172 15.60 4.31 10.63
N LYS A 173 14.45 3.73 11.03
CA LYS A 173 14.04 3.56 12.43
C LYS A 173 14.64 2.33 13.11
N GLY A 174 15.52 1.57 12.44
CA GLY A 174 16.10 0.33 12.96
C GLY A 174 15.10 -0.83 13.05
N LEU A 175 13.93 -0.71 12.41
CA LEU A 175 12.93 -1.77 12.39
C LEU A 175 13.30 -2.82 11.35
N LYS A 176 13.15 -4.09 11.72
CA LYS A 176 13.29 -5.18 10.76
C LYS A 176 12.05 -5.19 9.85
N VAL A 177 12.26 -4.85 8.59
CA VAL A 177 11.23 -4.84 7.55
C VAL A 177 11.53 -5.89 6.48
N THR A 178 10.49 -6.49 5.91
CA THR A 178 10.59 -7.40 4.75
C THR A 178 9.42 -7.09 3.82
N CYS A 179 9.68 -7.01 2.52
CA CYS A 179 8.66 -6.79 1.50
C CYS A 179 8.53 -8.07 0.67
N LEU A 180 7.35 -8.68 0.65
CA LEU A 180 6.99 -9.78 -0.25
C LEU A 180 6.27 -9.18 -1.45
N LEU A 181 6.79 -9.46 -2.63
CA LEU A 181 6.27 -8.98 -3.91
C LEU A 181 5.91 -10.19 -4.76
N CYS A 182 4.76 -10.16 -5.43
CA CYS A 182 4.40 -11.10 -6.49
C CYS A 182 4.06 -10.35 -7.77
N TYR A 183 4.07 -11.06 -8.90
CA TYR A 183 3.57 -10.52 -10.17
C TYR A 183 2.19 -11.03 -10.45
N CYS A 184 1.31 -10.15 -10.92
CA CYS A 184 -0.07 -10.47 -11.22
C CYS A 184 -0.59 -9.55 -12.33
N SER A 185 -1.60 -10.04 -13.05
CA SER A 185 -2.35 -9.25 -14.03
C SER A 185 -3.70 -8.86 -13.44
N GLU A 186 -4.35 -7.84 -13.99
CA GLU A 186 -5.72 -7.55 -13.58
C GLU A 186 -6.67 -8.72 -13.89
N GLY A 187 -7.69 -8.89 -13.03
CA GLY A 187 -8.68 -9.96 -13.16
C GLY A 187 -8.90 -10.73 -11.86
N ASP A 188 -9.18 -12.02 -11.99
CA ASP A 188 -9.32 -12.94 -10.86
C ASP A 188 -7.95 -13.31 -10.29
N ASN A 189 -7.61 -12.67 -9.17
CA ASN A 189 -6.32 -12.81 -8.50
C ASN A 189 -6.40 -13.71 -7.24
N ILE A 190 -7.42 -14.57 -7.13
CA ILE A 190 -7.56 -15.47 -5.98
C ILE A 190 -6.31 -16.35 -5.81
N ALA A 191 -5.85 -16.99 -6.89
CA ALA A 191 -4.69 -17.89 -6.83
C ALA A 191 -3.40 -17.17 -6.40
N ASP A 192 -3.17 -15.97 -6.92
CA ASP A 192 -2.00 -15.14 -6.57
C ASP A 192 -2.05 -14.71 -5.10
N SER A 193 -3.26 -14.40 -4.61
CA SER A 193 -3.49 -14.03 -3.21
C SER A 193 -3.20 -15.18 -2.26
N PHE A 194 -3.56 -16.41 -2.63
CA PHE A 194 -3.19 -17.62 -1.88
C PHE A 194 -1.68 -17.84 -1.86
N GLN A 195 -0.99 -17.69 -3.00
CA GLN A 195 0.47 -17.84 -3.06
C GLN A 195 1.17 -16.81 -2.17
N LEU A 196 0.71 -15.56 -2.22
CA LEU A 196 1.29 -14.47 -1.44
C LEU A 196 1.03 -14.64 0.06
N ALA A 197 -0.18 -15.08 0.45
CA ALA A 197 -0.50 -15.43 1.83
C ALA A 197 0.33 -16.62 2.34
N ASP A 198 0.51 -17.67 1.53
CA ASP A 198 1.36 -18.82 1.87
C ASP A 198 2.84 -18.42 2.05
N ALA A 199 3.37 -17.54 1.20
CA ALA A 199 4.70 -16.98 1.36
C ALA A 199 4.85 -16.20 2.68
N ALA A 200 3.84 -15.39 3.04
CA ALA A 200 3.79 -14.69 4.31
C ALA A 200 3.77 -15.68 5.50
N CYS A 201 2.93 -16.71 5.44
CA CYS A 201 2.88 -17.78 6.45
C CYS A 201 4.23 -18.47 6.63
N LYS A 202 4.91 -18.85 5.55
CA LYS A 202 6.24 -19.48 5.59
C LYS A 202 7.28 -18.56 6.25
N LEU A 203 7.28 -17.27 5.92
CA LEU A 203 8.21 -16.29 6.49
C LEU A 203 7.97 -16.06 7.98
N LEU A 204 6.69 -16.00 8.37
CA LEU A 204 6.24 -15.83 9.75
C LEU A 204 6.30 -17.14 10.55
N ARG A 205 6.57 -18.28 9.87
CA ARG A 205 6.58 -19.63 10.45
C ARG A 205 5.24 -20.02 11.07
N LEU A 206 4.15 -19.58 10.44
CA LEU A 206 2.80 -20.01 10.77
C LEU A 206 2.64 -21.45 10.25
N THR A 207 2.93 -22.45 11.07
CA THR A 207 2.61 -23.85 10.77
C THR A 207 1.39 -24.29 11.58
N PRO A 208 0.52 -25.17 11.05
CA PRO A 208 -0.64 -25.69 11.80
C PRO A 208 -0.26 -26.31 13.16
N ASP A 209 0.95 -26.87 13.28
CA ASP A 209 1.35 -27.74 14.42
C ASP A 209 2.46 -27.19 15.34
N LYS A 210 2.86 -25.90 15.23
CA LYS A 210 3.85 -25.31 16.16
C LYS A 210 3.34 -24.04 16.84
N LEU A 211 2.58 -24.28 17.90
CA LEU A 211 2.16 -23.33 18.94
C LEU A 211 3.19 -23.18 20.09
N SER A 212 4.47 -23.47 19.87
CA SER A 212 5.50 -23.21 20.88
C SER A 212 6.82 -22.71 20.30
N GLY A 213 7.17 -21.49 20.68
CA GLY A 213 8.53 -20.94 20.57
C GLY A 213 8.83 -20.17 19.28
N ILE A 214 8.10 -19.08 19.01
CA ILE A 214 8.65 -18.01 18.16
C ILE A 214 9.42 -17.06 19.09
N GLY A 215 10.75 -17.07 18.99
CA GLY A 215 11.58 -16.12 19.72
C GLY A 215 11.23 -14.68 19.33
N ASN A 216 11.00 -13.84 20.35
CA ASN A 216 10.75 -12.39 20.33
C ASN A 216 11.59 -11.64 19.29
N LYS A 217 11.14 -11.59 18.03
CA LYS A 217 11.72 -10.71 17.02
C LYS A 217 10.59 -10.02 16.28
N SER A 218 10.26 -8.81 16.72
CA SER A 218 9.33 -7.92 16.05
C SER A 218 9.74 -7.70 14.60
N ARG A 219 8.77 -7.76 13.69
CA ARG A 219 8.99 -7.61 12.24
C ARG A 219 7.84 -6.85 11.60
N CYS A 220 8.16 -5.98 10.66
CA CYS A 220 7.21 -5.41 9.72
C CYS A 220 7.26 -6.20 8.42
N LEU A 221 6.13 -6.73 7.98
CA LEU A 221 5.98 -7.43 6.71
C LEU A 221 5.08 -6.59 5.81
N PHE A 222 5.57 -6.25 4.63
CA PHE A 222 4.78 -5.59 3.59
C PHE A 222 4.49 -6.59 2.49
N VAL A 223 3.25 -6.66 2.03
CA VAL A 223 2.79 -7.70 1.10
C VAL A 223 2.12 -7.03 -0.09
N ALA A 224 2.77 -7.01 -1.25
CA ALA A 224 2.32 -6.26 -2.43
C ALA A 224 2.40 -7.09 -3.71
N CYS A 225 1.72 -6.63 -4.76
CA CYS A 225 1.90 -7.12 -6.13
C CYS A 225 2.47 -6.02 -7.05
N THR A 226 3.14 -6.39 -8.13
CA THR A 226 3.58 -5.50 -9.22
C THR A 226 3.17 -6.10 -10.58
N SER A 227 2.99 -5.28 -11.63
CA SER A 227 2.76 -5.82 -12.97
C SER A 227 4.03 -6.40 -13.55
N ASN A 228 3.90 -7.41 -14.41
CA ASN A 228 4.94 -7.70 -15.39
C ASN A 228 4.95 -6.54 -16.40
N LEU A 229 6.12 -5.94 -16.62
CA LEU A 229 6.36 -5.04 -17.76
C LEU A 229 6.20 -5.80 -19.07
#